data_AF-A0ABD5NRX6-F1
#
_entry.id   AF-A0ABD5NRX6-F1
#
_cell.length_a   1.000
_cell.length_b   1.000
_cell.length_c   1.000
_cell.angle_alpha   90.00
_cell.angle_beta   90.00
_cell.angle_gamma   90.00
#
_symmetry.space_group_name_H-M   'P 1'
#
loop_
_entity.id
_entity.type
_entity.pdbx_description
1 polymer ?
#
loop_
_entity_poly.entity_id
_entity_poly.type
_entity_poly.pdbx_seq_one_letter_code
_entity_poly.pdbx_strand_id
1 'polypeptide(L)'
;MTAADASSDAPEYKPRGRECYRCNRDVAPQFLFRVTVESPAPLSETYADGVRYCCEHCAAAMNLSDFSRRVKRHAYRGDSSLDR
;
A
#
# COMPACT_ATOMS: atom_id res chain seq x y z
N MET A 1 -46.07 1.59 31.10
CA MET A 1 -44.84 2.41 31.07
C MET A 1 -43.84 1.69 30.19
N THR A 2 -43.55 2.27 29.03
CA THR A 2 -42.68 1.75 27.96
C THR A 2 -41.22 1.87 28.37
N ALA A 3 -40.50 0.75 28.47
CA ALA A 3 -39.05 0.76 28.60
C ALA A 3 -38.46 0.70 27.18
N ALA A 4 -37.70 1.74 26.85
CA ALA A 4 -37.15 1.99 25.53
C ALA A 4 -36.19 0.89 25.07
N ASP A 5 -36.31 0.55 23.79
CA ASP A 5 -35.41 -0.25 22.99
C ASP A 5 -33.98 0.34 23.09
N ALA A 6 -33.11 -0.35 23.82
CA ALA A 6 -31.69 -0.04 23.85
C ALA A 6 -31.03 -0.63 22.60
N SER A 7 -31.31 -0.03 21.45
CA SER A 7 -30.53 -0.19 20.23
C SER A 7 -29.10 0.26 20.51
N SER A 8 -28.27 -0.70 20.93
CA SER A 8 -26.86 -0.53 21.17
C SER A 8 -26.16 -0.45 19.82
N ASP A 9 -26.03 0.77 19.30
CA ASP A 9 -25.16 1.11 18.18
C ASP A 9 -23.69 1.03 18.67
N ALA A 10 -23.21 -0.20 18.86
CA ALA A 10 -21.80 -0.44 19.08
C ALA A 10 -21.11 -0.33 17.71
N PRO A 11 -20.08 0.52 17.53
CA PRO A 11 -19.35 0.56 16.28
C PRO A 11 -18.78 -0.83 16.02
N GLU A 12 -19.22 -1.46 14.93
CA GLU A 12 -18.77 -2.78 14.52
C GLU A 12 -17.23 -2.76 14.43
N TYR A 13 -16.57 -3.52 15.31
CA TYR A 13 -15.12 -3.67 15.28
C TYR A 13 -14.76 -4.42 14.00
N LYS A 14 -14.57 -3.68 12.91
CA LYS A 14 -14.05 -4.26 11.67
C LYS A 14 -12.61 -4.72 11.95
N PRO A 15 -12.28 -6.00 11.70
CA PRO A 15 -10.93 -6.48 11.89
C PRO A 15 -9.98 -5.65 11.02
N ARG A 16 -9.13 -4.85 11.67
CA ARG A 16 -8.09 -4.04 11.03
C ARG A 16 -7.18 -4.99 10.25
N GLY A 17 -7.19 -4.88 8.93
CA GLY A 17 -6.47 -5.80 8.04
C GLY A 17 -7.17 -6.11 6.71
N ARG A 18 -8.40 -5.60 6.50
CA ARG A 18 -9.15 -5.75 5.23
C ARG A 18 -9.22 -4.48 4.38
N GLU A 19 -8.57 -3.41 4.83
CA GLU A 19 -8.54 -2.15 4.09
C GLU A 19 -7.30 -2.08 3.23
N CYS A 20 -7.44 -1.48 2.04
CA CYS A 20 -6.29 -1.16 1.22
C CYS A 20 -5.37 -0.18 1.97
N TYR A 21 -4.12 -0.58 2.20
CA TYR A 21 -3.10 0.21 2.90
C TYR A 21 -2.88 1.61 2.31
N ARG A 22 -3.13 1.81 1.00
CA ARG A 22 -2.89 3.10 0.34
C ARG A 22 -4.08 4.04 0.32
N CYS A 23 -5.27 3.52 0.04
CA CYS A 23 -6.46 4.35 -0.14
C CYS A 23 -7.50 4.17 0.95
N ASN A 24 -7.22 3.33 1.96
CA ASN A 24 -8.09 2.97 3.08
C ASN A 24 -9.48 2.49 2.64
N ARG A 25 -9.63 2.06 1.39
CA ARG A 25 -10.89 1.50 0.90
C ARG A 25 -11.09 0.12 1.50
N ASP A 26 -12.29 -0.11 2.04
CA ASP A 26 -12.75 -1.44 2.44
C ASP A 26 -12.96 -2.28 1.19
N VAL A 27 -12.17 -3.34 1.05
CA VAL A 27 -12.14 -4.18 -0.14
C VAL A 27 -12.26 -5.62 0.32
N ALA A 28 -13.09 -6.40 -0.37
CA ALA A 28 -13.27 -7.80 0.00
C ALA A 28 -11.91 -8.54 -0.07
N PRO A 29 -11.60 -9.44 0.89
CA PRO A 29 -10.27 -10.02 1.03
C PRO A 29 -9.70 -10.69 -0.24
N GLN A 30 -10.55 -11.24 -1.09
CA GLN A 30 -10.15 -11.85 -2.37
C GLN A 30 -9.58 -10.85 -3.39
N PHE A 31 -9.83 -9.55 -3.22
CA PHE A 31 -9.33 -8.48 -4.09
C PHE A 31 -8.19 -7.67 -3.42
N LEU A 32 -7.67 -8.16 -2.29
CA LEU A 32 -6.51 -7.59 -1.62
C LEU A 32 -5.25 -8.36 -2.00
N PHE A 33 -4.28 -7.63 -2.53
CA PHE A 33 -2.98 -8.13 -2.92
C PHE A 33 -1.97 -7.89 -1.81
N ARG A 34 -1.24 -8.93 -1.43
CA ARG A 34 -0.14 -8.83 -0.47
C ARG A 34 1.04 -8.12 -1.14
N VAL A 35 1.51 -7.03 -0.54
CA VAL A 35 2.67 -6.26 -1.00
C VAL A 35 3.71 -6.17 0.11
N THR A 36 4.98 -6.29 -0.27
CA THR A 36 6.11 -5.99 0.62
C THR A 36 6.42 -4.51 0.52
N VAL A 37 6.54 -3.85 1.66
CA VAL A 37 6.95 -2.45 1.77
C VAL A 37 8.34 -2.45 2.37
N GLU A 38 9.32 -2.13 1.53
CA GLU A 38 10.72 -2.03 1.94
C GLU A 38 10.92 -0.81 2.84
N SER A 39 11.71 -1.00 3.90
CA SER A 39 12.16 0.12 4.72
C SER A 39 13.06 1.04 3.90
N PRO A 40 12.98 2.37 4.08
CA PRO A 40 13.93 3.29 3.47
C PRO A 40 15.36 2.92 3.90
N ALA A 41 16.32 2.99 2.97
CA ALA A 41 17.73 2.67 3.23
C ALA A 41 18.33 3.27 4.53
N PRO A 42 18.08 4.54 4.91
CA PRO A 42 18.62 5.07 6.18
C PRO A 42 17.98 4.45 7.43
N LEU A 43 16.90 3.71 7.29
CA LEU A 43 16.11 3.12 8.37
C LEU A 43 16.09 1.58 8.34
N SER A 44 16.71 0.95 7.34
CA SER A 44 16.67 -0.51 7.17
C SER A 44 17.38 -1.29 8.28
N GLU A 45 18.34 -0.67 8.97
CA GLU A 45 19.01 -1.29 10.13
C GLU A 45 18.12 -1.31 11.37
N THR A 46 17.14 -0.41 11.45
CA THR A 46 16.26 -0.26 12.62
C THR A 46 14.87 -0.86 12.37
N TYR A 47 14.39 -0.86 11.13
CA TYR A 47 13.05 -1.27 10.76
C TYR A 47 13.06 -2.38 9.73
N ALA A 48 12.42 -3.50 10.06
CA ALA A 48 12.20 -4.59 9.14
C ALA A 48 11.15 -4.22 8.08
N ASP A 49 11.28 -4.82 6.89
CA ASP A 49 10.29 -4.70 5.83
C ASP A 49 8.91 -5.16 6.30
N GLY A 50 7.90 -4.40 5.90
CA GLY A 50 6.52 -4.63 6.29
C GLY A 50 5.73 -5.39 5.23
N VAL A 51 4.79 -6.22 5.66
CA VAL A 51 3.77 -6.78 4.76
C VAL A 51 2.50 -5.95 4.88
N ARG A 52 1.97 -5.49 3.75
CA ARG A 52 0.71 -4.73 3.66
C ARG A 52 -0.21 -5.34 2.61
N TYR A 53 -1.48 -4.93 2.61
CA TYR A 53 -2.48 -5.36 1.63
C TYR A 53 -2.95 -4.15 0.82
N CYS A 54 -2.94 -4.26 -0.51
CA CYS A 54 -3.37 -3.20 -1.42
C CYS A 54 -4.46 -3.70 -2.35
N CYS A 55 -5.41 -2.84 -2.72
CA CYS A 55 -6.36 -3.14 -3.79
C CYS A 55 -5.65 -3.18 -5.16
N GLU A 56 -6.30 -3.79 -6.15
CA GLU A 56 -5.77 -3.94 -7.51
C GLU A 56 -5.31 -2.61 -8.13
N HIS A 57 -6.10 -1.54 -8.00
CA HIS A 57 -5.78 -0.25 -8.60
C HIS A 57 -4.51 0.36 -7.98
N CYS A 58 -4.39 0.30 -6.66
CA CYS A 58 -3.22 0.82 -5.96
C CYS A 58 -1.97 -0.05 -6.22
N ALA A 59 -2.13 -1.37 -6.32
CA ALA A 59 -1.04 -2.28 -6.68
C ALA A 59 -0.53 -2.02 -8.10
N ALA A 60 -1.44 -1.84 -9.06
CA ALA A 60 -1.09 -1.50 -10.45
C ALA A 60 -0.36 -0.15 -10.53
N ALA A 61 -0.83 0.88 -9.81
CA ALA A 61 -0.20 2.20 -9.79
C ALA A 61 1.23 2.18 -9.21
N MET A 62 1.50 1.31 -8.22
CA MET A 62 2.86 1.14 -7.67
C MET A 62 3.81 0.52 -8.70
N ASN A 63 3.40 -0.58 -9.33
CA ASN A 63 4.20 -1.23 -10.37
C ASN A 63 4.52 -0.28 -11.53
N LEU A 64 3.56 0.54 -11.95
CA LEU A 64 3.76 1.57 -12.98
C LEU A 64 4.77 2.65 -12.54
N SER A 65 4.74 3.03 -11.26
CA SER A 65 5.69 4.01 -10.69
C SER A 65 7.12 3.47 -10.66
N ASP A 66 7.30 2.20 -10.27
CA ASP A 66 8.60 1.54 -10.26
C ASP A 66 9.15 1.31 -11.67
N PHE A 67 8.29 0.89 -12.59
CA PHE A 67 8.63 0.78 -14.00
C PHE A 67 9.10 2.12 -14.56
N SER A 68 8.34 3.20 -14.34
CA SER A 68 8.71 4.56 -14.76
C SER A 68 10.07 5.00 -14.19
N ARG A 69 10.33 4.73 -12.91
CA ARG A 69 11.61 5.04 -12.27
C ARG A 69 12.77 4.24 -12.86
N ARG A 70 12.57 2.97 -13.22
CA ARG A 70 13.61 2.15 -13.87
C ARG A 70 13.91 2.64 -15.28
N VAL A 71 12.88 2.92 -16.09
CA VAL A 71 13.04 3.48 -17.44
C VAL A 71 13.77 4.82 -17.40
N LYS A 72 13.38 5.74 -16.49
CA LYS A 72 14.09 7.01 -16.30
C LYS A 72 15.56 6.80 -15.94
N ARG A 73 15.87 5.92 -14.99
CA ARG A 73 17.26 5.62 -14.60
C ARG A 73 18.10 5.06 -15.75
N HIS A 74 17.51 4.21 -16.61
CA HIS A 74 18.18 3.72 -17.81
C HIS A 74 18.44 4.83 -18.84
N ALA A 75 17.48 5.72 -19.06
CA ALA A 75 17.66 6.86 -19.94
C ALA A 75 18.79 7.80 -19.45
N TYR A 76 18.83 8.10 -18.15
CA TYR A 76 19.90 8.93 -17.56
C TYR A 76 21.28 8.28 -17.59
N ARG A 77 21.39 6.93 -17.48
CA ARG A 77 22.69 6.24 -17.62
C ARG A 77 23.22 6.22 -19.06
N GLY A 78 22.35 6.37 -20.07
CA GLY A 78 22.74 6.48 -21.47
C GLY A 78 23.35 7.83 -21.83
N ASP A 79 23.11 8.87 -21.02
CA ASP A 79 23.57 10.24 -21.26
C ASP A 79 25.03 10.45 -20.79
N SER A 80 25.49 9.66 -19.82
CA SER A 80 26.86 9.71 -19.28
C SER A 80 27.95 9.07 -20.17
N SER A 81 27.64 8.67 -21.41
CA SER A 81 28.61 8.12 -22.38
C SER A 81 28.89 9.06 -23.56
N LEU A 82 28.35 10.28 -23.56
CA LEU A 82 28.60 11.29 -24.59
C LEU A 82 29.31 12.54 -24.08
N ASP A 83 30.09 12.41 -22.99
CA ASP A 83 31.20 13.32 -22.74
C ASP A 83 32.50 12.52 -22.70
N ARG A 84 33.44 13.05 -23.45
CA ARG A 84 34.61 12.43 -24.10
C ARG A 84 35.83 12.37 -23.20
#